data_AF-A0A941AHI8-F1
#
_entry.id   AF-A0A941AHI8-F1
#
_cell.length_a   1.000
_cell.length_b   1.000
_cell.length_c   1.000
_cell.angle_alpha   90.00
_cell.angle_beta   90.00
_cell.angle_gamma   90.00
#
_symmetry.space_group_name_H-M   'P 1'
#
loop_
_entity.id
_entity.type
_entity.pdbx_description
1 polymer ?
#
loop_
_entity_poly.entity_id
_entity_poly.type
_entity_poly.pdbx_seq_one_letter_code
_entity_poly.pdbx_strand_id
1 'polypeptide(L)'
;KLPVAIFSLEMSRQELAMRMICSEARVNFQRLRTGHLAQEEVNRLVAAVGKLSEAPIYTDDSGTLSAMELRAKARRLKKERGIGMIIVDYLQLMRGSNTRGNAENRVQEVSEISRSMKALAKELSIPVVAISQLSRGVENRTDKRPQMADLRECVTGDTLVLTTDGGRVPIRELVGKQVEVWAMSPDGRIVPARSECVWSVGEKPVKRVILASGRAVRATPDHLLYGPGVWARVGDLKPGDRLAVARAVPEPEQPAVWPKEHIVLLGHLVGDGSYLLNQPMRYTTASEENSRAVAEAAQDAFGVTVKRYPGRGNWHQLLLSGNGNRWHPDGVNRWLRDLVEGIRPCLLQHGERGIGPRRGGASAPARHRRPDSHCAEDRLSEGVYGGRIRGGAASPLPGCGERFRPTRRTGAASSG
;
A
#
# COMPACT_ATOMS: atom_id res chain seq x y z
N LYS A 1 -26.96 35.32 1.24
CA LYS A 1 -25.63 35.10 0.61
C LYS A 1 -24.70 34.51 1.68
N LEU A 2 -24.02 33.39 1.44
CA LEU A 2 -23.06 32.80 2.39
C LEU A 2 -21.71 33.55 2.29
N PRO A 3 -21.15 34.08 3.40
CA PRO A 3 -19.90 34.82 3.33
C PRO A 3 -18.69 33.93 3.04
N VAL A 4 -17.74 34.43 2.25
CA VAL A 4 -16.53 33.70 1.85
C VAL A 4 -15.29 34.45 2.30
N ALA A 5 -14.34 33.72 2.89
CA ALA A 5 -13.02 34.24 3.22
C ALA A 5 -11.99 33.82 2.16
N ILE A 6 -11.19 34.75 1.67
CA ILE A 6 -10.10 34.50 0.74
C ILE A 6 -8.79 34.98 1.37
N PHE A 7 -7.87 34.04 1.61
CA PHE A 7 -6.51 34.33 2.05
C PHE A 7 -5.60 34.27 0.82
N SER A 8 -5.14 35.43 0.38
CA SER A 8 -4.26 35.59 -0.79
C SER A 8 -2.86 35.92 -0.31
N LEU A 9 -1.90 35.03 -0.59
CA LEU A 9 -0.52 35.12 -0.14
C LEU A 9 0.41 35.64 -1.24
N GLU A 10 0.02 35.47 -2.51
CA GLU A 10 0.79 35.95 -3.67
C GLU A 10 0.26 37.27 -4.21
N MET A 11 -1.06 37.41 -4.28
CA MET A 11 -1.72 38.53 -4.95
C MET A 11 -2.30 39.54 -3.97
N SER A 12 -2.29 40.82 -4.36
CA SER A 12 -2.96 41.88 -3.61
C SER A 12 -4.49 41.78 -3.71
N ARG A 13 -5.19 42.37 -2.74
CA ARG A 13 -6.66 42.47 -2.76
C ARG A 13 -7.19 43.14 -4.04
N GLN A 14 -6.50 44.18 -4.51
CA GLN A 14 -6.88 44.96 -5.68
C GLN A 14 -6.80 44.11 -6.96
N GLU A 15 -5.73 43.33 -7.13
CA GLU A 15 -5.58 42.46 -8.29
C GLU A 15 -6.61 41.34 -8.31
N LEU A 16 -6.91 40.75 -7.14
CA LEU A 16 -7.95 39.74 -7.00
C LEU A 16 -9.33 40.33 -7.33
N ALA A 17 -9.66 41.50 -6.78
CA ALA A 17 -10.92 42.19 -7.07
C ALA A 17 -11.07 42.51 -8.56
N MET A 18 -10.01 43.01 -9.20
CA MET A 18 -10.01 43.32 -10.63
C MET A 18 -10.31 42.08 -11.48
N ARG A 19 -9.71 40.94 -11.16
CA ARG A 19 -9.98 39.66 -11.84
C ARG A 19 -11.43 39.20 -11.64
N MET A 20 -11.98 39.34 -10.44
CA MET A 20 -13.38 39.01 -10.16
C MET A 20 -14.34 39.89 -10.97
N ILE A 21 -14.08 41.20 -11.02
CA ILE A 21 -14.88 42.16 -11.80
C ILE A 21 -14.82 41.83 -13.29
N CYS A 22 -13.62 41.58 -13.85
CA CYS A 22 -13.48 41.15 -15.25
C CYS A 22 -14.25 39.87 -15.57
N SER A 23 -14.18 38.89 -14.66
CA SER A 23 -14.84 37.61 -14.83
C SER A 23 -16.37 37.77 -14.84
N GLU A 24 -16.93 38.54 -13.91
CA GLU A 24 -18.36 38.84 -13.85
C GLU A 24 -18.83 39.68 -15.05
N ALA A 25 -18.06 40.71 -15.43
CA ALA A 25 -18.39 41.58 -16.56
C ALA A 25 -18.19 40.91 -17.93
N ARG A 26 -17.49 39.78 -17.98
CA ARG A 26 -17.02 39.11 -19.21
C ARG A 26 -16.22 40.07 -20.11
N VAL A 27 -15.24 40.76 -19.52
CA VAL A 27 -14.35 41.70 -20.20
C VAL A 27 -12.92 41.16 -20.16
N ASN A 28 -12.19 41.33 -21.26
CA ASN A 28 -10.79 40.91 -21.34
C ASN A 28 -9.93 41.70 -20.33
N PHE A 29 -9.21 40.98 -19.47
CA PHE A 29 -8.36 41.57 -18.41
C PHE A 29 -7.26 42.49 -18.96
N GLN A 30 -6.67 42.19 -20.11
CA GLN A 30 -5.62 43.01 -20.72
C GLN A 30 -6.17 44.35 -21.22
N ARG A 31 -7.42 44.38 -21.70
CA ARG A 31 -8.08 45.61 -22.13
C ARG A 31 -8.40 46.52 -20.95
N LEU A 32 -8.82 45.93 -19.83
CA LEU A 32 -9.02 46.68 -18.58
C LEU A 32 -7.70 47.28 -18.07
N ARG A 33 -6.60 46.52 -18.11
CA ARG A 33 -5.28 47.00 -17.69
C ARG A 33 -4.71 48.10 -18.59
N THR A 34 -5.03 48.07 -19.88
CA THR A 34 -4.55 49.06 -20.86
C THR A 34 -5.49 50.26 -21.01
N GLY A 35 -6.68 50.24 -20.39
CA GLY A 35 -7.68 51.32 -20.49
C GLY A 35 -8.43 51.39 -21.82
N HIS A 36 -8.21 50.45 -22.75
CA HIS A 36 -8.82 50.45 -24.09
C HIS A 36 -10.15 49.69 -24.10
N LEU A 37 -11.15 50.27 -23.44
CA LEU A 37 -12.48 49.67 -23.27
C LEU A 37 -13.51 50.38 -24.15
N ALA A 38 -14.38 49.59 -24.80
CA ALA A 38 -15.56 50.14 -25.45
C ALA A 38 -16.58 50.61 -24.39
N GLN A 39 -17.43 51.57 -24.74
CA GLN A 39 -18.44 52.11 -23.81
C GLN A 39 -19.34 51.01 -23.22
N GLU A 40 -19.71 50.01 -24.03
CA GLU A 40 -20.49 48.85 -23.58
C GLU A 40 -19.75 47.99 -22.54
N GLU A 41 -18.43 47.84 -22.66
CA GLU A 41 -17.61 47.11 -21.69
C GLU A 41 -17.51 47.89 -20.37
N VAL A 42 -17.40 49.22 -20.44
CA VAL A 42 -17.44 50.08 -19.26
C VAL A 42 -18.76 49.92 -18.52
N ASN A 43 -19.89 49.96 -19.24
CA ASN A 43 -21.21 49.77 -18.64
C ASN A 43 -21.34 48.40 -17.94
N ARG A 44 -20.81 47.33 -18.55
CA ARG A 44 -20.78 45.99 -17.94
C ARG A 44 -19.88 45.92 -16.70
N LEU A 45 -18.74 46.60 -16.71
CA LEU A 45 -17.84 46.69 -15.56
C LEU A 45 -18.50 47.41 -14.38
N VAL A 46 -19.15 48.55 -14.63
CA VAL A 46 -19.88 49.29 -13.59
C VAL A 46 -20.97 48.43 -12.96
N ALA A 47 -21.74 47.70 -13.78
CA ALA A 47 -22.74 46.76 -13.28
C ALA A 47 -22.13 45.63 -12.44
N ALA A 48 -20.99 45.08 -12.86
CA ALA A 48 -20.27 44.04 -12.11
C ALA A 48 -19.70 44.55 -10.78
N VAL A 49 -19.18 45.78 -10.74
CA VAL A 49 -18.71 46.43 -9.51
C VAL A 49 -19.85 46.56 -8.50
N GLY A 50 -21.03 47.01 -8.93
CA GLY A 50 -22.21 47.11 -8.06
C GLY A 50 -22.57 45.76 -7.43
N LYS A 51 -22.65 44.70 -8.24
CA LYS A 51 -22.91 43.34 -7.75
C LYS A 51 -21.85 42.84 -6.76
N LEU A 52 -20.57 43.06 -7.07
CA LEU A 52 -19.45 42.57 -6.27
C LEU A 52 -19.31 43.34 -4.94
N SER A 53 -19.65 44.63 -4.93
CA SER A 53 -19.65 45.46 -3.71
C SER A 53 -20.65 44.96 -2.66
N GLU A 54 -21.74 44.31 -3.09
CA GLU A 54 -22.73 43.70 -2.20
C GLU A 54 -22.44 42.22 -1.89
N ALA A 55 -21.36 41.66 -2.42
CA ALA A 55 -20.99 40.26 -2.17
C ALA A 55 -20.25 40.16 -0.82
N PRO A 56 -20.64 39.24 0.08
CA PRO A 56 -19.98 39.08 1.38
C PRO A 56 -18.65 38.32 1.23
N ILE A 57 -17.69 38.93 0.54
CA ILE A 57 -16.36 38.39 0.29
C ILE A 57 -15.37 39.17 1.14
N TYR A 58 -14.65 38.46 2.01
CA TYR A 58 -13.63 39.01 2.88
C TYR A 58 -12.27 38.52 2.41
N THR A 59 -11.38 39.45 2.09
CA THR A 59 -10.04 39.16 1.58
C THR A 59 -8.98 39.56 2.58
N ASP A 60 -8.00 38.70 2.79
CA ASP A 60 -6.80 39.00 3.55
C ASP A 60 -5.57 38.76 2.65
N ASP A 61 -4.83 39.83 2.39
CA ASP A 61 -3.62 39.88 1.56
C ASP A 61 -2.33 40.05 2.39
N SER A 62 -2.36 39.64 3.66
CA SER A 62 -1.16 39.62 4.50
C SER A 62 -0.19 38.56 3.96
N GLY A 63 0.89 38.99 3.30
CA GLY A 63 1.75 38.12 2.48
C GLY A 63 2.23 36.84 3.17
N THR A 64 3.05 36.95 4.23
CA THR A 64 3.54 35.75 4.95
C THR A 64 2.58 35.38 6.08
N LEU A 65 1.77 34.35 5.88
CA LEU A 65 0.88 33.79 6.89
C LEU A 65 1.30 32.37 7.28
N SER A 66 1.47 32.13 8.58
CA SER A 66 1.58 30.78 9.13
C SER A 66 0.21 30.08 9.20
N ALA A 67 0.21 28.75 9.29
CA ALA A 67 -1.03 27.99 9.46
C ALA A 67 -1.78 28.32 10.75
N MET A 68 -1.07 28.74 11.81
CA MET A 68 -1.66 29.16 13.07
C MET A 68 -2.37 30.53 12.96
N GLU A 69 -1.73 31.49 12.30
CA GLU A 69 -2.32 32.82 12.08
C GLU A 69 -3.55 32.75 11.19
N LEU A 70 -3.50 31.95 10.12
CA LEU A 70 -4.65 31.71 9.25
C LEU A 70 -5.82 31.14 10.06
N ARG A 71 -5.57 30.14 10.91
CA ARG A 71 -6.59 29.54 11.79
C ARG A 71 -7.18 30.57 12.76
N ALA A 72 -6.36 31.41 13.38
CA ALA A 72 -6.83 32.45 14.28
C ALA A 72 -7.73 33.47 13.57
N LYS A 73 -7.31 33.95 12.39
CA LYS A 73 -8.08 34.88 11.56
C LYS A 73 -9.39 34.26 11.07
N ALA A 74 -9.35 33.01 10.59
CA ALA A 74 -10.53 32.28 10.14
C ALA A 74 -11.56 32.09 11.27
N ARG A 75 -11.11 31.73 12.48
CA ARG A 75 -11.99 31.63 13.67
C ARG A 75 -12.64 32.97 14.01
N ARG A 76 -11.86 34.05 14.02
CA ARG A 76 -12.36 35.41 14.28
C ARG A 76 -13.43 35.79 13.26
N LEU A 77 -13.15 35.58 11.98
CA LEU A 77 -14.07 35.92 10.89
C LEU A 77 -15.34 35.04 10.91
N LYS A 78 -15.24 33.77 11.31
CA LYS A 78 -16.41 32.90 11.55
C LYS A 78 -17.28 33.43 12.68
N LYS A 79 -16.68 33.90 13.78
CA LYS A 79 -17.40 34.47 14.93
C LYS A 79 -18.07 35.81 14.58
N GLU A 80 -17.36 36.70 13.89
CA GLU A 80 -17.84 38.06 13.60
C GLU A 80 -18.83 38.11 12.42
N ARG A 81 -18.59 37.30 11.38
CA ARG A 81 -19.27 37.43 10.09
C ARG A 81 -19.96 36.14 9.62
N GLY A 82 -19.78 35.02 10.30
CA GLY A 82 -20.47 33.78 9.95
C GLY A 82 -20.02 33.15 8.64
N ILE A 83 -18.72 33.16 8.31
CA ILE A 83 -18.21 32.63 7.03
C ILE A 83 -18.65 31.18 6.77
N GLY A 84 -19.00 30.90 5.52
CA GLY A 84 -19.44 29.60 5.02
C GLY A 84 -18.39 28.85 4.20
N MET A 85 -17.31 29.51 3.78
CA MET A 85 -16.22 28.89 3.01
C MET A 85 -14.92 29.66 3.18
N ILE A 86 -13.79 28.95 3.08
CA ILE A 86 -12.44 29.51 3.06
C ILE A 86 -11.74 29.11 1.76
N ILE A 87 -11.07 30.06 1.11
CA ILE A 87 -10.16 29.84 -0.02
C ILE A 87 -8.76 30.31 0.39
N VAL A 88 -7.73 29.52 0.09
CA VAL A 88 -6.33 29.84 0.38
C VAL A 88 -5.50 29.75 -0.91
N ASP A 89 -4.86 30.85 -1.30
CA ASP A 89 -4.07 31.01 -2.53
C ASP A 89 -2.64 31.49 -2.22
N TYR A 90 -1.58 30.68 -2.28
CA TYR A 90 -1.51 29.22 -2.41
C TYR A 90 -0.62 28.66 -1.29
N LEU A 91 -0.82 27.41 -0.91
CA LEU A 91 -0.28 26.82 0.32
C LEU A 91 1.24 26.93 0.48
N GLN A 92 1.98 26.88 -0.61
CA GLN A 92 3.43 26.96 -0.58
C GLN A 92 3.96 28.29 -0.01
N LEU A 93 3.23 29.40 -0.11
CA LEU A 93 3.69 30.66 0.50
C LEU A 93 3.50 30.70 2.03
N MET A 94 2.82 29.71 2.60
CA MET A 94 2.69 29.59 4.05
C MET A 94 3.99 29.05 4.67
N ARG A 95 4.37 29.62 5.82
CA ARG A 95 5.51 29.09 6.59
C ARG A 95 5.09 27.91 7.45
N GLY A 96 5.86 26.81 7.35
CA GLY A 96 5.83 25.73 8.33
C GLY A 96 6.40 26.19 9.67
N SER A 97 6.03 25.54 10.77
CA SER A 97 6.46 25.90 12.13
C SER A 97 7.97 25.70 12.38
N ASN A 98 8.70 25.01 11.50
CA ASN A 98 10.11 24.68 11.65
C ASN A 98 11.01 25.46 10.68
N THR A 99 11.41 26.67 11.09
CA THR A 99 12.35 27.52 10.36
C THR A 99 13.80 27.04 10.52
N ARG A 100 14.22 25.98 9.80
CA ARG A 100 15.64 25.73 9.46
C ARG A 100 15.73 25.05 8.09
N GLY A 101 16.31 25.79 7.13
CA GLY A 101 16.28 25.49 5.70
C GLY A 101 16.91 24.16 5.33
N ASN A 102 16.14 23.35 4.60
CA ASN A 102 16.63 22.33 3.68
C ASN A 102 15.53 22.08 2.64
N ALA A 103 15.88 22.01 1.35
CA ALA A 103 14.92 21.87 0.25
C ALA A 103 14.06 20.59 0.33
N GLU A 104 14.53 19.55 1.03
CA GLU A 104 13.79 18.31 1.31
C GLU A 104 12.63 18.47 2.32
N ASN A 105 12.61 19.57 3.11
CA ASN A 105 11.55 19.86 4.08
C ASN A 105 10.26 20.38 3.43
N ARG A 106 10.29 20.80 2.16
CA ARG A 106 9.14 21.47 1.55
C ARG A 106 7.92 20.57 1.40
N VAL A 107 8.12 19.31 1.02
CA VAL A 107 7.02 18.32 0.91
C VAL A 107 6.41 18.04 2.29
N GLN A 108 7.25 18.01 3.33
CA GLN A 108 6.82 17.84 4.71
C GLN A 108 6.02 19.06 5.21
N GLU A 109 6.51 20.27 4.94
CA GLU A 109 5.80 21.51 5.26
C GLU A 109 4.42 21.55 4.61
N VAL A 110 4.33 21.24 3.32
CA VAL A 110 3.03 21.20 2.61
C VAL A 110 2.10 20.13 3.19
N SER A 111 2.64 18.99 3.60
CA SER A 111 1.87 17.92 4.27
C SER A 111 1.34 18.37 5.64
N GLU A 112 2.16 19.08 6.41
CA GLU A 112 1.76 19.67 7.71
C GLU A 112 0.70 20.75 7.54
N ILE A 113 0.89 21.66 6.58
CA ILE A 113 -0.07 22.69 6.23
C ILE A 113 -1.40 22.05 5.80
N SER A 114 -1.36 21.01 4.96
CA SER A 114 -2.56 20.28 4.51
C SER A 114 -3.33 19.65 5.67
N ARG A 115 -2.63 19.04 6.64
CA ARG A 115 -3.24 18.52 7.87
C ARG A 115 -3.87 19.64 8.70
N SER A 116 -3.19 20.77 8.83
CA SER A 116 -3.71 21.95 9.54
C SER A 116 -4.98 22.51 8.88
N MET A 117 -5.01 22.60 7.55
CA MET A 117 -6.21 23.03 6.81
C MET A 117 -7.38 22.05 6.98
N LYS A 118 -7.11 20.73 6.98
CA LYS A 118 -8.14 19.73 7.26
C LYS A 118 -8.69 19.84 8.68
N ALA A 119 -7.82 20.11 9.66
CA ALA A 119 -8.23 20.33 11.04
C ALA A 119 -9.09 21.61 11.15
N LEU A 120 -8.70 22.70 10.48
CA LEU A 120 -9.48 23.94 10.40
C LEU A 120 -10.87 23.70 9.80
N ALA A 121 -10.96 22.95 8.70
CA ALA A 121 -12.22 22.62 8.04
C ALA A 121 -13.17 21.84 8.96
N LYS A 122 -12.64 20.84 9.67
CA LYS A 122 -13.42 20.05 10.65
C LYS A 122 -13.89 20.91 11.82
N GLU A 123 -12.99 21.73 12.36
CA GLU A 123 -13.28 22.57 13.51
C GLU A 123 -14.35 23.63 13.22
N LEU A 124 -14.23 24.34 12.10
CA LEU A 124 -15.20 25.37 11.72
C LEU A 124 -16.44 24.81 11.03
N SER A 125 -16.44 23.51 10.70
CA SER A 125 -17.49 22.83 9.94
C SER A 125 -17.85 23.55 8.63
N ILE A 126 -16.82 23.98 7.89
CA ILE A 126 -16.97 24.66 6.59
C ILE A 126 -15.97 24.12 5.56
N PRO A 127 -16.31 24.15 4.27
CA PRO A 127 -15.39 23.82 3.19
C PRO A 127 -14.17 24.76 3.18
N VAL A 128 -12.99 24.15 3.00
CA VAL A 128 -11.71 24.86 2.82
C VAL A 128 -11.13 24.42 1.47
N VAL A 129 -10.98 25.37 0.55
CA VAL A 129 -10.33 25.17 -0.75
C VAL A 129 -8.91 25.70 -0.65
N ALA A 130 -7.94 24.81 -0.82
CA ALA A 130 -6.53 25.17 -0.79
C ALA A 130 -5.91 24.96 -2.17
N ILE A 131 -5.36 26.05 -2.72
CA ILE A 131 -4.67 26.02 -4.01
C ILE A 131 -3.23 25.58 -3.75
N SER A 132 -2.76 24.59 -4.51
CA SER A 132 -1.38 24.10 -4.46
C SER A 132 -0.80 24.14 -5.85
N GLN A 133 0.37 24.76 -5.98
CA GLN A 133 1.15 24.67 -7.22
C GLN A 133 1.72 23.24 -7.38
N LEU A 134 1.86 22.77 -8.62
CA LEU A 134 2.50 21.49 -8.92
C LEU A 134 4.01 21.67 -9.04
N SER A 135 4.76 20.59 -8.83
CA SER A 135 6.19 20.58 -9.13
C SER A 135 6.43 20.66 -10.64
N ARG A 136 7.56 21.26 -11.04
CA ARG A 136 7.96 21.36 -12.46
C ARG A 136 8.24 19.99 -13.11
N GLY A 137 8.25 18.90 -12.34
CA GLY A 137 8.44 17.54 -12.85
C GLY A 137 7.39 17.10 -13.87
N VAL A 138 6.19 17.67 -13.82
CA VAL A 138 5.12 17.42 -14.81
C VAL A 138 5.51 17.91 -16.21
N GLU A 139 6.36 18.94 -16.31
CA GLU A 139 6.76 19.53 -17.59
C GLU A 139 7.73 18.64 -18.39
N ASN A 140 8.49 17.78 -17.69
CA ASN A 140 9.48 16.87 -18.29
C ASN A 140 8.87 15.58 -18.83
N ARG A 141 7.57 15.33 -18.59
CA ARG A 141 6.87 14.13 -19.04
C ARG A 141 6.28 14.32 -20.44
N THR A 142 6.23 13.25 -21.21
CA THR A 142 5.53 13.18 -22.50
C THR A 142 4.02 13.41 -22.34
N ASP A 143 3.42 12.87 -21.29
CA ASP A 143 2.06 13.23 -20.87
C ASP A 143 2.09 14.26 -19.74
N LYS A 144 1.66 15.49 -20.06
CA LYS A 144 1.63 16.67 -19.16
C LYS A 144 0.39 16.73 -18.28
N ARG A 145 -0.48 15.72 -18.31
CA ARG A 145 -1.61 15.63 -17.37
C ARG A 145 -1.09 15.43 -15.94
N PRO A 146 -1.45 16.31 -14.98
CA PRO A 146 -1.12 16.13 -13.58
C PRO A 146 -1.69 14.80 -13.07
N GLN A 147 -0.88 14.03 -12.33
CA GLN A 147 -1.33 12.77 -11.76
C GLN A 147 -1.30 12.87 -10.23
N MET A 148 -2.24 12.22 -9.54
CA MET A 148 -2.20 12.10 -8.06
C MET A 148 -0.91 11.43 -7.56
N ALA A 149 -0.22 10.71 -8.46
CA ALA A 149 1.11 10.18 -8.27
C ALA A 149 2.17 11.26 -7.96
N ASP A 150 1.99 12.50 -8.40
CA ASP A 150 2.96 13.59 -8.19
C ASP A 150 2.98 14.09 -6.73
N LEU A 151 2.06 13.60 -5.87
CA LEU A 151 1.85 14.09 -4.50
C LEU A 151 1.96 13.00 -3.40
N ARG A 152 2.18 11.71 -3.71
CA ARG A 152 2.10 10.64 -2.71
C ARG A 152 3.18 9.57 -2.79
N GLU A 153 3.65 9.14 -1.62
CA GLU A 153 4.45 7.93 -1.41
C GLU A 153 3.67 6.62 -1.71
N CYS A 154 4.37 5.53 -2.05
CA CYS A 154 3.76 4.23 -2.33
C CYS A 154 4.67 3.02 -2.09
N VAL A 155 4.07 1.82 -2.11
CA VAL A 155 4.73 0.51 -2.14
C VAL A 155 4.61 -0.12 -3.54
N THR A 156 5.38 -1.18 -3.83
CA THR A 156 5.21 -1.92 -5.10
C THR A 156 3.91 -2.73 -5.12
N GLY A 157 3.33 -2.91 -6.32
CA GLY A 157 2.02 -3.55 -6.49
C GLY A 157 1.92 -5.00 -6.03
N ASP A 158 3.05 -5.70 -5.88
CA ASP A 158 3.14 -7.06 -5.34
C ASP A 158 3.20 -7.10 -3.80
N THR A 159 3.25 -5.94 -3.13
CA THR A 159 3.21 -5.87 -1.67
C THR A 159 1.91 -6.48 -1.17
N LEU A 160 2.01 -7.52 -0.34
CA LEU A 160 0.87 -8.20 0.24
C LEU A 160 0.26 -7.34 1.36
N VAL A 161 -1.03 -7.09 1.24
CA VAL A 161 -1.87 -6.43 2.24
C VAL A 161 -2.68 -7.50 2.95
N LEU A 162 -2.70 -7.42 4.27
CA LEU A 162 -3.48 -8.33 5.09
C LEU A 162 -4.89 -7.77 5.31
N THR A 163 -5.89 -8.48 4.82
CA THR A 163 -7.31 -8.15 4.97
C THR A 163 -7.88 -8.76 6.25
N THR A 164 -8.97 -8.18 6.77
CA THR A 164 -9.60 -8.63 8.02
C THR A 164 -10.24 -10.02 7.94
N ASP A 165 -10.49 -10.51 6.72
CA ASP A 165 -10.92 -11.88 6.41
C ASP A 165 -9.76 -12.92 6.39
N GLY A 166 -8.53 -12.48 6.70
CA GLY A 166 -7.34 -13.34 6.73
C GLY A 166 -6.61 -13.45 5.38
N GLY A 167 -7.11 -12.81 4.33
CA GLY A 167 -6.47 -12.77 3.03
C GLY A 167 -5.13 -12.03 3.03
N ARG A 168 -4.18 -12.49 2.20
CA ARG A 168 -2.93 -11.79 1.90
C ARG A 168 -2.90 -11.45 0.42
N VAL A 169 -3.39 -10.25 0.12
CA VAL A 169 -3.69 -9.83 -1.25
C VAL A 169 -2.63 -8.86 -1.76
N PRO A 170 -2.01 -9.07 -2.92
CA PRO A 170 -1.19 -8.06 -3.57
C PRO A 170 -1.96 -6.75 -3.74
N ILE A 171 -1.41 -5.62 -3.28
CA ILE A 171 -2.11 -4.32 -3.29
C ILE A 171 -2.61 -3.91 -4.68
N ARG A 172 -1.96 -4.36 -5.76
CA ARG A 172 -2.40 -4.14 -7.15
C ARG A 172 -3.80 -4.68 -7.45
N GLU A 173 -4.23 -5.75 -6.79
CA GLU A 173 -5.55 -6.37 -6.97
C GLU A 173 -6.64 -5.64 -6.18
N LEU A 174 -6.24 -4.74 -5.27
CA LEU A 174 -7.12 -3.93 -4.45
C LEU A 174 -7.39 -2.55 -5.09
N VAL A 175 -6.67 -2.18 -6.17
CA VAL A 175 -6.83 -0.89 -6.86
C VAL A 175 -8.28 -0.68 -7.29
N GLY A 176 -8.83 0.49 -6.95
CA GLY A 176 -10.21 0.89 -7.22
C GLY A 176 -11.23 0.40 -6.20
N LYS A 177 -10.82 -0.36 -5.18
CA LYS A 177 -11.71 -0.94 -4.17
C LYS A 177 -11.59 -0.25 -2.81
N GLN A 178 -12.65 -0.32 -2.02
CA GLN A 178 -12.63 -0.10 -0.58
C GLN A 178 -12.50 -1.45 0.11
N VAL A 179 -11.53 -1.58 1.01
CA VAL A 179 -11.16 -2.86 1.60
C VAL A 179 -10.87 -2.66 3.09
N GLU A 180 -11.30 -3.61 3.90
CA GLU A 180 -10.96 -3.66 5.31
C GLU A 180 -9.64 -4.40 5.50
N VAL A 181 -8.72 -3.74 6.18
CA VAL A 181 -7.34 -4.18 6.35
C VAL A 181 -6.93 -4.06 7.80
N TRP A 182 -5.95 -4.86 8.20
CA TRP A 182 -5.28 -4.66 9.47
C TRP A 182 -4.32 -3.47 9.37
N ALA A 183 -4.51 -2.47 10.23
CA ALA A 183 -3.71 -1.26 10.29
C ALA A 183 -3.16 -1.04 11.70
N MET A 184 -2.10 -0.23 11.81
CA MET A 184 -1.54 0.18 13.10
C MET A 184 -2.21 1.48 13.55
N SER A 185 -2.83 1.47 14.73
CA SER A 185 -3.36 2.65 15.39
C SER A 185 -2.24 3.58 15.91
N PRO A 186 -2.54 4.85 16.25
CA PRO A 186 -1.53 5.77 16.78
C PRO A 186 -0.85 5.31 18.08
N ASP A 187 -1.51 4.48 18.88
CA ASP A 187 -0.97 3.84 20.10
C ASP A 187 -0.21 2.53 19.81
N GLY A 188 -0.03 2.17 18.54
CA GLY A 188 0.79 1.03 18.12
C GLY A 188 0.08 -0.33 18.18
N ARG A 189 -1.25 -0.35 18.29
CA ARG A 189 -2.05 -1.58 18.26
C ARG A 189 -2.48 -1.92 16.83
N ILE A 190 -2.65 -3.21 16.55
CA ILE A 190 -3.18 -3.65 15.26
C ILE A 190 -4.71 -3.71 15.37
N VAL A 191 -5.39 -2.94 14.52
CA VAL A 191 -6.85 -2.75 14.55
C VAL A 191 -7.42 -2.84 13.13
N PRO A 192 -8.70 -3.22 12.96
CA PRO A 192 -9.33 -3.19 11.65
C PRO A 192 -9.50 -1.74 11.19
N ALA A 193 -9.23 -1.46 9.92
CA ALA A 193 -9.43 -0.16 9.31
C ALA A 193 -9.93 -0.30 7.87
N ARG A 194 -10.90 0.53 7.51
CA ARG A 194 -11.45 0.57 6.16
C ARG A 194 -10.71 1.60 5.30
N SER A 195 -10.21 1.18 4.15
CA SER A 195 -9.60 2.10 3.19
C SER A 195 -10.68 2.95 2.49
N GLU A 196 -10.40 4.23 2.30
CA GLU A 196 -11.27 5.12 1.51
C GLU A 196 -11.19 4.79 0.02
N CYS A 197 -9.98 4.51 -0.47
CA CYS A 197 -9.66 4.10 -1.84
C CYS A 197 -8.24 3.55 -1.91
N VAL A 198 -7.99 2.64 -2.84
CA VAL A 198 -6.65 2.18 -3.22
C VAL A 198 -6.42 2.57 -4.69
N TRP A 199 -5.31 3.20 -5.02
CA TRP A 199 -5.03 3.65 -6.40
C TRP A 199 -3.60 3.33 -6.83
N SER A 200 -3.41 3.21 -8.14
CA SER A 200 -2.09 3.11 -8.75
C SER A 200 -1.47 4.50 -8.88
N VAL A 201 -0.16 4.60 -8.65
CA VAL A 201 0.64 5.82 -8.86
C VAL A 201 1.63 5.67 -10.03
N GLY A 202 1.45 4.65 -10.86
CA GLY A 202 2.32 4.37 -12.01
C GLY A 202 3.70 3.81 -11.60
N GLU A 203 4.65 3.93 -12.52
CA GLU A 203 6.02 3.47 -12.31
C GLU A 203 6.85 4.54 -11.59
N LYS A 204 7.53 4.13 -10.53
CA LYS A 204 8.37 5.00 -9.71
C LYS A 204 9.66 4.29 -9.29
N PRO A 205 10.77 5.02 -9.06
CA PRO A 205 11.94 4.44 -8.42
C PRO A 205 11.61 3.99 -7.00
N VAL A 206 12.09 2.80 -6.63
CA VAL A 206 11.86 2.21 -5.30
C VAL A 206 13.18 1.83 -4.64
N LYS A 207 13.21 1.90 -3.31
CA LYS A 207 14.24 1.28 -2.48
C LYS A 207 13.69 -0.02 -1.90
N ARG A 208 14.57 -1.01 -1.75
CA ARG A 208 14.27 -2.28 -1.10
C ARG A 208 14.87 -2.28 0.29
N VAL A 209 14.03 -2.34 1.32
CA VAL A 209 14.45 -2.45 2.72
C VAL A 209 14.36 -3.92 3.12
N ILE A 210 15.46 -4.46 3.65
CA ILE A 210 15.55 -5.87 4.06
C ILE A 210 15.92 -5.92 5.54
N LEU A 211 15.09 -6.57 6.34
CA LEU A 211 15.35 -6.82 7.75
C LEU A 211 16.27 -8.03 7.92
N ALA A 212 16.96 -8.11 9.06
CA ALA A 212 17.80 -9.22 9.46
C ALA A 212 17.00 -10.54 9.55
N SER A 213 15.68 -10.45 9.78
CA SER A 213 14.75 -11.59 9.73
C SER A 213 14.49 -12.12 8.32
N GLY A 214 15.01 -11.46 7.27
CA GLY A 214 14.75 -11.79 5.86
C GLY A 214 13.48 -11.15 5.29
N ARG A 215 12.62 -10.57 6.14
CA ARG A 215 11.46 -9.78 5.68
C ARG A 215 11.93 -8.59 4.86
N ALA A 216 11.20 -8.27 3.79
CA ALA A 216 11.55 -7.16 2.92
C ALA A 216 10.31 -6.39 2.47
N VAL A 217 10.49 -5.10 2.22
CA VAL A 217 9.49 -4.23 1.61
C VAL A 217 10.15 -3.40 0.51
N ARG A 218 9.41 -3.14 -0.56
CA ARG A 218 9.83 -2.25 -1.65
C ARG A 218 8.90 -1.07 -1.71
N ALA A 219 9.46 0.12 -1.59
CA ALA A 219 8.68 1.35 -1.51
C ALA A 219 9.45 2.54 -2.09
N THR A 220 8.74 3.62 -2.41
CA THR A 220 9.36 4.88 -2.82
C THR A 220 10.19 5.48 -1.67
N PRO A 221 11.25 6.26 -1.96
CA PRO A 221 12.08 6.89 -0.92
C PRO A 221 11.29 7.69 0.12
N ASP A 222 10.24 8.40 -0.27
CA ASP A 222 9.42 9.20 0.66
C ASP A 222 8.42 8.38 1.49
N HIS A 223 8.30 7.07 1.24
CA HIS A 223 7.38 6.23 1.99
C HIS A 223 7.79 6.09 3.45
N LEU A 224 6.82 6.22 4.35
CA LEU A 224 7.06 6.18 5.78
C LEU A 224 6.94 4.75 6.30
N LEU A 225 7.96 4.31 7.04
CA LEU A 225 7.92 3.09 7.84
C LEU A 225 8.06 3.49 9.30
N TYR A 226 7.31 2.81 10.17
CA TYR A 226 7.36 3.10 11.60
C TYR A 226 8.63 2.48 12.20
N GLY A 227 9.44 3.30 12.86
CA GLY A 227 10.60 2.92 13.64
C GLY A 227 10.29 2.88 15.14
N PRO A 228 11.29 2.99 16.03
CA PRO A 228 11.09 3.04 17.48
C PRO A 228 10.44 4.38 17.89
N GLY A 229 9.11 4.43 17.87
CA GLY A 229 8.35 5.60 18.32
C GLY A 229 8.19 6.73 17.30
N VAL A 230 8.83 6.63 16.13
CA VAL A 230 8.84 7.67 15.10
C VAL A 230 8.66 7.09 13.71
N TRP A 231 8.01 7.84 12.82
CA TRP A 231 7.95 7.51 11.39
C TRP A 231 9.23 7.97 10.70
N ALA A 232 9.85 7.08 9.92
CA ALA A 232 11.06 7.36 9.16
C ALA A 232 10.84 7.11 7.67
N ARG A 233 11.41 7.95 6.81
CA ARG A 233 11.36 7.76 5.37
C ARG A 233 12.28 6.63 4.96
N VAL A 234 11.82 5.81 4.03
CA VAL A 234 12.62 4.74 3.41
C VAL A 234 13.92 5.28 2.80
N GLY A 235 13.92 6.52 2.32
CA GLY A 235 15.07 7.23 1.80
C GLY A 235 16.21 7.38 2.80
N ASP A 236 15.86 7.59 4.07
CA ASP A 236 16.77 7.99 5.16
C ASP A 236 17.26 6.80 6.00
N LEU A 237 16.62 5.64 5.84
CA LEU A 237 16.97 4.43 6.57
C LEU A 237 18.37 3.92 6.22
N LYS A 238 19.09 3.50 7.25
CA LYS A 238 20.44 2.95 7.16
C LYS A 238 20.48 1.52 7.71
N PRO A 239 21.42 0.68 7.23
CA PRO A 239 21.68 -0.61 7.85
C PRO A 239 21.93 -0.46 9.36
N GLY A 240 21.29 -1.31 10.16
CA GLY A 240 21.31 -1.20 11.63
C GLY A 240 20.10 -0.51 12.24
N ASP A 241 19.37 0.32 11.49
CA ASP A 241 18.13 0.95 11.99
C ASP A 241 17.07 -0.11 12.33
N ARG A 242 16.13 0.25 13.19
CA ARG A 242 15.04 -0.64 13.63
C ARG A 242 13.72 -0.21 13.02
N LEU A 243 12.95 -1.17 12.54
CA LEU A 243 11.58 -0.98 12.07
C LEU A 243 10.62 -1.79 12.91
N ALA A 244 9.46 -1.20 13.16
CA ALA A 244 8.30 -1.84 13.73
C ALA A 244 7.82 -2.99 12.84
N VAL A 245 7.63 -4.16 13.44
CA VAL A 245 6.93 -5.28 12.82
C VAL A 245 5.89 -5.83 13.77
N ALA A 246 4.71 -6.14 13.25
CA ALA A 246 3.66 -6.77 14.05
C ALA A 246 4.20 -8.04 14.74
N ARG A 247 3.99 -8.13 16.06
CA ARG A 247 4.41 -9.28 16.85
C ARG A 247 3.49 -10.47 16.61
N ALA A 248 2.19 -10.19 16.65
CA ALA A 248 1.12 -11.11 16.28
C ALA A 248 0.24 -10.42 15.25
N VAL A 249 -0.30 -11.22 14.36
CA VAL A 249 -1.34 -10.80 13.42
C VAL A 249 -2.67 -11.27 14.02
N PRO A 250 -3.69 -10.40 14.16
CA PRO A 250 -4.98 -10.81 14.68
C PRO A 250 -5.61 -11.93 13.84
N GLU A 251 -6.43 -12.76 14.49
CA GLU A 251 -7.25 -13.74 13.79
C GLU A 251 -8.25 -13.06 12.84
N PRO A 252 -8.64 -13.73 11.74
CA PRO A 252 -9.72 -13.23 10.90
C PRO A 252 -11.00 -13.03 11.72
N GLU A 253 -11.83 -12.06 11.33
CA GLU A 253 -13.12 -11.81 12.02
C GLU A 253 -14.05 -13.02 11.98
N GLN A 254 -13.95 -13.85 10.95
CA GLN A 254 -14.72 -15.09 10.78
C GLN A 254 -13.77 -16.25 10.44
N PRO A 255 -13.16 -16.88 11.45
CA PRO A 255 -12.21 -17.96 11.20
C PRO A 255 -12.93 -19.22 10.73
N ALA A 256 -12.35 -19.89 9.73
CA ALA A 256 -12.76 -21.24 9.37
C ALA A 256 -12.24 -22.22 10.44
N VAL A 257 -13.17 -22.86 11.17
CA VAL A 257 -12.82 -23.88 12.17
C VAL A 257 -12.81 -25.24 11.50
N TRP A 258 -11.69 -25.95 11.59
CA TRP A 258 -11.54 -27.30 11.05
C TRP A 258 -11.45 -28.33 12.17
N PRO A 259 -11.98 -29.55 11.97
CA PRO A 259 -11.75 -30.65 12.89
C PRO A 259 -10.24 -30.90 13.07
N LYS A 260 -9.85 -31.28 14.29
CA LYS A 260 -8.44 -31.47 14.66
C LYS A 260 -7.74 -32.45 13.73
N GLU A 261 -8.43 -33.52 13.34
CA GLU A 261 -7.96 -34.60 12.48
C GLU A 261 -7.58 -34.06 11.09
N HIS A 262 -8.37 -33.11 10.56
CA HIS A 262 -8.11 -32.49 9.27
C HIS A 262 -6.82 -31.65 9.34
N ILE A 263 -6.62 -30.90 10.42
CA ILE A 263 -5.42 -30.07 10.63
C ILE A 263 -4.18 -30.95 10.80
N VAL A 264 -4.27 -31.99 11.63
CA VAL A 264 -3.19 -32.97 11.86
C VAL A 264 -2.78 -33.62 10.53
N LEU A 265 -3.76 -34.15 9.78
CA LEU A 265 -3.47 -34.82 8.52
C LEU A 265 -2.86 -33.86 7.50
N LEU A 266 -3.43 -32.67 7.31
CA LEU A 266 -2.89 -31.70 6.35
C LEU A 266 -1.46 -31.28 6.71
N GLY A 267 -1.21 -30.94 7.98
CA GLY A 267 0.10 -30.50 8.44
C GLY A 267 1.19 -31.54 8.18
N HIS A 268 0.90 -32.80 8.48
CA HIS A 268 1.82 -33.91 8.20
C HIS A 268 1.98 -34.20 6.71
N LEU A 269 0.92 -34.11 5.91
CA LEU A 269 1.01 -34.30 4.46
C LEU A 269 1.81 -33.20 3.76
N VAL A 270 1.70 -31.94 4.23
CA VAL A 270 2.51 -30.83 3.72
C VAL A 270 3.98 -30.98 4.09
N GLY A 271 4.28 -31.52 5.28
CA GLY A 271 5.64 -31.75 5.75
C GLY A 271 6.34 -32.93 5.08
N ASP A 272 5.81 -34.14 5.28
CA ASP A 272 6.45 -35.40 4.85
C ASP A 272 5.50 -36.32 4.06
N GLY A 273 4.41 -35.78 3.55
CA GLY A 273 3.51 -36.48 2.64
C GLY A 273 4.09 -36.62 1.24
N SER A 274 3.71 -37.70 0.56
CA SER A 274 4.06 -37.97 -0.82
C SER A 274 2.79 -38.32 -1.60
N TYR A 275 2.49 -37.49 -2.60
CA TYR A 275 1.35 -37.65 -3.49
C TYR A 275 1.81 -37.52 -4.94
N LEU A 276 2.00 -38.66 -5.60
CA LEU A 276 2.50 -38.76 -6.97
C LEU A 276 1.43 -39.31 -7.90
N LEU A 277 1.51 -38.92 -9.18
CA LEU A 277 0.65 -39.47 -10.23
C LEU A 277 0.76 -41.00 -10.26
N ASN A 278 -0.40 -41.66 -10.21
CA ASN A 278 -0.56 -43.12 -10.24
C ASN A 278 0.09 -43.86 -9.06
N GLN A 279 0.39 -43.18 -7.95
CA GLN A 279 0.82 -43.83 -6.72
C GLN A 279 -0.16 -43.51 -5.59
N PRO A 280 -0.42 -44.47 -4.68
CA PRO A 280 -1.23 -44.18 -3.50
C PRO A 280 -0.48 -43.18 -2.61
N MET A 281 -1.25 -42.37 -1.88
CA MET A 281 -0.73 -41.37 -0.96
C MET A 281 0.08 -42.03 0.15
N ARG A 282 1.25 -41.46 0.45
CA ARG A 282 2.17 -41.97 1.47
C ARG A 282 2.55 -40.87 2.45
N TYR A 283 2.86 -41.26 3.68
CA TYR A 283 3.46 -40.38 4.70
C TYR A 283 4.68 -41.09 5.28
N THR A 284 5.79 -40.38 5.44
CA THR A 284 7.05 -40.99 5.91
C THR A 284 7.51 -40.31 7.19
N THR A 285 7.86 -41.08 8.21
CA THR A 285 8.30 -40.53 9.50
C THR A 285 9.21 -41.52 10.23
N ALA A 286 10.03 -41.01 11.16
CA ALA A 286 10.73 -41.83 12.15
C ALA A 286 10.07 -41.75 13.54
N SER A 287 9.02 -40.95 13.69
CA SER A 287 8.28 -40.77 14.95
C SER A 287 7.04 -41.67 14.99
N GLU A 288 6.96 -42.53 16.02
CA GLU A 288 5.78 -43.34 16.30
C GLU A 288 4.56 -42.46 16.64
N GLU A 289 4.77 -41.34 17.32
CA GLU A 289 3.70 -40.43 17.69
C GLU A 289 3.06 -39.78 16.45
N ASN A 290 3.88 -39.26 15.53
CA ASN A 290 3.40 -38.69 14.27
C ASN A 290 2.71 -39.77 13.43
N SER A 291 3.26 -40.99 13.44
CA SER A 291 2.67 -42.12 12.72
C SER A 291 1.27 -42.45 13.22
N ARG A 292 1.09 -42.50 14.54
CA ARG A 292 -0.21 -42.75 15.15
C ARG A 292 -1.17 -41.61 14.86
N ALA A 293 -0.73 -40.36 15.04
CA ALA A 293 -1.55 -39.18 14.79
C ALA A 293 -2.07 -39.11 13.34
N VAL A 294 -1.21 -39.41 12.35
CA VAL A 294 -1.61 -39.47 10.94
C VAL A 294 -2.54 -40.65 10.67
N ALA A 295 -2.27 -41.82 11.26
CA ALA A 295 -3.11 -43.00 11.06
C ALA A 295 -4.53 -42.79 11.60
N GLU A 296 -4.65 -42.35 12.85
CA GLU A 296 -5.91 -42.04 13.52
C GLU A 296 -6.66 -40.94 12.76
N ALA A 297 -6.01 -39.81 12.47
CA ALA A 297 -6.64 -38.72 11.73
C ALA A 297 -7.15 -39.14 10.34
N ALA A 298 -6.39 -39.97 9.62
CA ALA A 298 -6.79 -40.46 8.31
C ALA A 298 -7.97 -41.45 8.41
N GLN A 299 -7.91 -42.38 9.35
CA GLN A 299 -8.96 -43.39 9.55
C GLN A 299 -10.26 -42.77 10.05
N ASP A 300 -10.19 -41.94 11.09
CA ASP A 300 -11.36 -41.42 11.79
C ASP A 300 -12.10 -40.36 10.96
N ALA A 301 -11.36 -39.45 10.30
CA ALA A 301 -11.98 -38.36 9.55
C ALA A 301 -12.34 -38.73 8.11
N PHE A 302 -11.64 -39.69 7.49
CA PHE A 302 -11.78 -39.97 6.07
C PHE A 302 -12.09 -41.43 5.73
N GLY A 303 -12.16 -42.32 6.73
CA GLY A 303 -12.49 -43.74 6.53
C GLY A 303 -11.45 -44.51 5.70
N VAL A 304 -10.23 -43.99 5.58
CA VAL A 304 -9.20 -44.59 4.71
C VAL A 304 -8.45 -45.70 5.42
N THR A 305 -7.98 -46.68 4.64
CA THR A 305 -7.15 -47.77 5.16
C THR A 305 -5.69 -47.34 5.18
N VAL A 306 -5.08 -47.39 6.37
CA VAL A 306 -3.67 -47.06 6.59
C VAL A 306 -2.86 -48.36 6.76
N LYS A 307 -1.88 -48.57 5.89
CA LYS A 307 -0.93 -49.70 6.00
C LYS A 307 0.47 -49.19 6.30
N ARG A 308 1.13 -49.78 7.29
CA ARG A 308 2.50 -49.44 7.67
C ARG A 308 3.50 -50.35 6.94
N TYR A 309 4.58 -49.75 6.44
CA TYR A 309 5.70 -50.44 5.81
C TYR A 309 7.02 -50.04 6.50
N PRO A 310 7.91 -50.99 6.79
CA PRO A 310 9.23 -50.67 7.33
C PRO A 310 10.06 -49.91 6.29
N GLY A 311 10.81 -48.90 6.73
CA GLY A 311 11.75 -48.15 5.91
C GLY A 311 13.21 -48.53 6.22
N ARG A 312 14.15 -47.65 5.84
CA ARG A 312 15.57 -47.81 6.18
C ARG A 312 15.89 -47.10 7.49
N GLY A 313 16.58 -47.78 8.40
CA GLY A 313 16.88 -47.27 9.73
C GLY A 313 15.61 -47.14 10.57
N ASN A 314 15.48 -46.04 11.31
CA ASN A 314 14.33 -45.83 12.20
C ASN A 314 13.10 -45.22 11.49
N TRP A 315 13.12 -45.12 10.16
CA TRP A 315 12.02 -44.56 9.39
C TRP A 315 11.05 -45.65 8.96
N HIS A 316 9.77 -45.29 8.87
CA HIS A 316 8.72 -46.12 8.28
C HIS A 316 7.79 -45.26 7.45
N GLN A 317 6.96 -45.94 6.65
CA GLN A 317 6.03 -45.31 5.75
C GLN A 317 4.61 -45.80 6.02
N LEU A 318 3.67 -44.87 6.01
CA LEU A 318 2.25 -45.13 5.99
C LEU A 318 1.75 -45.00 4.55
N LEU A 319 0.99 -46.00 4.09
CA LEU A 319 0.28 -46.01 2.83
C LEU A 319 -1.21 -45.77 3.11
N LEU A 320 -1.73 -44.66 2.61
CA LEU A 320 -3.13 -44.28 2.76
C LEU A 320 -3.89 -44.73 1.50
N SER A 321 -4.75 -45.72 1.66
CA SER A 321 -5.51 -46.38 0.60
C SER A 321 -7.02 -46.28 0.83
N GLY A 322 -7.84 -46.45 -0.21
CA GLY A 322 -9.28 -46.14 -0.14
C GLY A 322 -9.63 -44.70 -0.52
N ASN A 323 -8.68 -43.94 -1.08
CA ASN A 323 -8.87 -42.55 -1.50
C ASN A 323 -9.54 -42.39 -2.89
N GLY A 324 -10.21 -43.42 -3.41
CA GLY A 324 -10.72 -43.43 -4.79
C GLY A 324 -9.62 -43.20 -5.84
N ASN A 325 -9.99 -42.57 -6.96
CA ASN A 325 -9.07 -42.26 -8.07
C ASN A 325 -9.29 -40.85 -8.63
N ARG A 326 -8.53 -40.48 -9.68
CA ARG A 326 -8.60 -39.16 -10.31
C ARG A 326 -10.01 -38.80 -10.81
N TRP A 327 -10.80 -39.77 -11.27
CA TRP A 327 -12.13 -39.53 -11.83
C TRP A 327 -13.21 -39.60 -10.75
N HIS A 328 -13.03 -40.50 -9.79
CA HIS A 328 -13.94 -40.73 -8.67
C HIS A 328 -13.17 -40.56 -7.36
N PRO A 329 -12.92 -39.32 -6.92
CA PRO A 329 -12.15 -39.07 -5.71
C PRO A 329 -12.96 -39.47 -4.47
N ASP A 330 -12.28 -40.06 -3.49
CA ASP A 330 -12.88 -40.43 -2.22
C ASP A 330 -11.94 -40.17 -1.04
N GLY A 331 -12.47 -40.19 0.18
CA GLY A 331 -11.70 -39.96 1.41
C GLY A 331 -10.85 -38.69 1.33
N VAL A 332 -9.54 -38.84 1.56
CA VAL A 332 -8.59 -37.72 1.57
C VAL A 332 -8.46 -37.05 0.19
N ASN A 333 -8.56 -37.80 -0.92
CA ASN A 333 -8.45 -37.21 -2.25
C ASN A 333 -9.63 -36.31 -2.61
N ARG A 334 -10.85 -36.65 -2.15
CA ARG A 334 -12.03 -35.79 -2.35
C ARG A 334 -11.87 -34.53 -1.53
N TRP A 335 -11.55 -34.67 -0.25
CA TRP A 335 -11.34 -33.53 0.62
C TRP A 335 -10.24 -32.58 0.11
N LEU A 336 -9.09 -33.09 -0.33
CA LEU A 336 -8.03 -32.25 -0.91
C LEU A 336 -8.48 -31.56 -2.22
N ARG A 337 -9.33 -32.20 -3.03
CA ARG A 337 -9.90 -31.57 -4.23
C ARG A 337 -10.82 -30.43 -3.85
N ASP A 338 -11.76 -30.68 -2.94
CA ASP A 338 -12.73 -29.68 -2.48
C ASP A 338 -12.00 -28.51 -1.81
N LEU A 339 -10.94 -28.79 -1.06
CA LEU A 339 -10.08 -27.77 -0.47
C LEU A 339 -9.42 -26.90 -1.54
N VAL A 340 -8.84 -27.50 -2.58
CA VAL A 340 -8.20 -26.75 -3.67
C VAL A 340 -9.22 -26.00 -4.52
N GLU A 341 -10.41 -26.55 -4.75
CA GLU A 341 -11.50 -25.88 -5.48
C GLU A 341 -12.12 -24.75 -4.67
N GLY A 342 -12.24 -24.89 -3.35
CA GLY A 342 -12.62 -23.82 -2.43
C GLY A 342 -11.56 -22.73 -2.28
N ILE A 343 -10.27 -23.08 -2.40
CA ILE A 343 -9.16 -22.12 -2.39
C ILE A 343 -8.94 -21.47 -3.77
N ARG A 344 -9.37 -22.09 -4.89
CA ARG A 344 -9.17 -21.54 -6.24
C ARG A 344 -9.69 -20.11 -6.44
N PRO A 345 -10.84 -19.69 -5.89
CA PRO A 345 -11.26 -18.29 -5.87
C PRO A 345 -10.26 -17.35 -5.17
N CYS A 346 -9.56 -17.83 -4.13
CA CYS A 346 -8.55 -17.08 -3.38
C CYS A 346 -7.16 -17.11 -4.06
N LEU A 347 -6.72 -18.24 -4.60
CA LEU A 347 -5.41 -18.39 -5.27
C LEU A 347 -5.37 -17.79 -6.69
N LEU A 348 -6.47 -17.85 -7.44
CA LEU A 348 -6.54 -17.23 -8.78
C LEU A 348 -6.66 -15.70 -8.70
N GLN A 349 -7.07 -15.15 -7.56
CA GLN A 349 -6.95 -13.71 -7.32
C GLN A 349 -5.46 -13.33 -7.19
N HIS A 350 -4.62 -14.13 -6.51
CA HIS A 350 -3.23 -13.77 -6.16
C HIS A 350 -2.12 -14.14 -7.17
N GLY A 351 -2.46 -14.45 -8.42
CA GLY A 351 -1.50 -14.39 -9.55
C GLY A 351 -0.31 -15.37 -9.53
N GLU A 352 -0.35 -16.47 -8.78
CA GLU A 352 0.64 -17.53 -8.93
C GLU A 352 0.27 -18.43 -10.13
N ARG A 353 0.90 -18.15 -11.28
CA ARG A 353 0.88 -19.07 -12.43
C ARG A 353 1.58 -20.37 -12.01
N GLY A 354 0.82 -21.45 -11.98
CA GLY A 354 1.28 -22.78 -11.65
C GLY A 354 2.55 -23.17 -12.42
N ILE A 355 3.52 -23.70 -11.68
CA ILE A 355 4.73 -24.29 -12.23
C ILE A 355 4.33 -25.58 -12.95
N GLY A 356 4.25 -25.53 -14.28
CA GLY A 356 4.15 -26.72 -15.12
C GLY A 356 5.42 -27.58 -15.03
N PRO A 357 5.33 -28.90 -15.28
CA PRO A 357 6.43 -29.82 -15.04
C PRO A 357 7.59 -29.55 -16.02
N ARG A 358 8.74 -29.11 -15.49
CA ARG A 358 10.02 -29.20 -16.21
C ARG A 358 10.49 -30.65 -16.16
N ARG A 359 10.64 -31.27 -17.33
CA ARG A 359 11.25 -32.60 -17.49
C ARG A 359 12.75 -32.53 -17.16
N GLY A 360 13.19 -33.45 -16.31
CA GLY A 360 14.55 -34.01 -16.31
C GLY A 360 15.61 -33.25 -15.52
N GLY A 361 16.24 -33.93 -14.57
CA GLY A 361 17.50 -33.52 -13.94
C GLY A 361 17.61 -34.00 -12.50
N ALA A 362 18.29 -35.12 -12.29
CA ALA A 362 18.62 -35.65 -10.97
C ALA A 362 19.55 -34.70 -10.18
N SER A 363 19.32 -34.55 -8.88
CA SER A 363 20.37 -34.15 -7.93
C SER A 363 20.02 -34.53 -6.48
N ALA A 364 21.09 -34.81 -5.73
CA ALA A 364 21.20 -35.49 -4.43
C ALA A 364 20.65 -34.71 -3.20
N PRO A 365 20.48 -35.35 -2.03
CA PRO A 365 19.81 -34.73 -0.88
C PRO A 365 20.74 -33.76 -0.12
N ALA A 366 20.27 -32.52 0.06
CA ALA A 366 20.91 -31.54 0.95
C ALA A 366 20.44 -31.75 2.39
N ARG A 367 21.40 -31.89 3.32
CA ARG A 367 21.16 -31.98 4.77
C ARG A 367 20.74 -30.62 5.34
N HIS A 368 19.57 -30.54 5.98
CA HIS A 368 19.19 -29.39 6.79
C HIS A 368 19.72 -29.52 8.22
N ARG A 369 20.51 -28.54 8.66
CA ARG A 369 20.82 -28.30 10.08
C ARG A 369 19.62 -27.63 10.75
N ARG A 370 19.24 -28.13 11.93
CA ARG A 370 18.27 -27.52 12.84
C ARG A 370 18.81 -26.18 13.37
N PRO A 371 17.98 -25.16 13.61
CA PRO A 371 18.33 -24.08 14.51
C PRO A 371 17.92 -24.44 15.94
N ASP A 372 18.84 -24.17 16.87
CA ASP A 372 18.72 -24.41 18.30
C ASP A 372 17.63 -23.54 18.94
N SER A 373 16.95 -24.15 19.91
CA SER A 373 15.99 -23.54 20.82
C SER A 373 16.72 -22.76 21.92
N HIS A 374 16.54 -21.44 21.96
CA HIS A 374 16.68 -20.69 23.20
C HIS A 374 15.40 -19.88 23.45
N CYS A 375 14.60 -20.38 24.39
CA CYS A 375 13.58 -19.62 25.09
C CYS A 375 14.27 -18.63 26.04
N ALA A 376 13.89 -17.36 25.94
CA ALA A 376 13.98 -16.43 27.05
C ALA A 376 12.65 -15.67 27.07
N GLU A 377 11.92 -15.88 28.16
CA GLU A 377 10.65 -15.25 28.48
C GLU A 377 10.83 -13.74 28.58
N ASP A 378 9.96 -12.97 27.92
CA ASP A 378 9.71 -11.58 28.34
C ASP A 378 8.29 -11.14 27.96
N ARG A 379 7.72 -10.36 28.89
CA ARG A 379 6.30 -10.14 29.17
C ARG A 379 5.42 -9.71 27.99
N LEU A 380 4.16 -10.12 28.12
CA LEU A 380 2.99 -9.76 27.32
C LEU A 380 2.86 -8.24 27.12
N SER A 381 3.13 -7.78 25.90
CA SER A 381 2.56 -6.55 25.37
C SER A 381 2.21 -6.79 23.90
N GLU A 382 0.92 -6.79 23.61
CA GLU A 382 0.37 -6.87 22.26
C GLU A 382 0.71 -5.57 21.51
N GLY A 383 1.12 -5.68 20.26
CA GLY A 383 1.41 -4.52 19.42
C GLY A 383 2.45 -4.85 18.35
N VAL A 384 3.72 -4.62 18.64
CA VAL A 384 4.79 -4.58 17.64
C VAL A 384 6.14 -4.92 18.30
N TYR A 385 7.11 -5.42 17.55
CA TYR A 385 8.51 -5.55 17.99
C TYR A 385 9.49 -4.96 16.94
N GLY A 386 10.72 -4.67 17.36
CA GLY A 386 11.71 -4.01 16.50
C GLY A 386 12.59 -4.98 15.71
N GLY A 387 12.44 -5.03 14.38
CA GLY A 387 13.34 -5.74 13.46
C GLY A 387 14.50 -4.85 13.00
N ARG A 388 15.73 -5.38 12.99
CA ARG A 388 16.94 -4.65 12.56
C ARG A 388 17.10 -4.71 11.05
N ILE A 389 17.47 -3.62 10.37
CA ILE A 389 17.82 -3.62 8.94
C ILE A 389 19.16 -4.33 8.74
N ARG A 390 19.21 -5.25 7.75
CA ARG A 390 20.40 -6.06 7.45
C ARG A 390 21.51 -5.18 6.86
N GLY A 391 22.74 -5.38 7.33
CA GLY A 391 23.96 -4.86 6.68
C GLY A 391 24.53 -5.86 5.68
N GLY A 392 24.75 -5.41 4.45
CA GLY A 392 25.41 -6.20 3.40
C GLY A 392 25.53 -5.41 2.09
N ALA A 393 26.71 -5.47 1.45
CA ALA A 393 26.96 -4.84 0.16
C ALA A 393 25.95 -5.31 -0.89
N ALA A 394 25.34 -4.36 -1.61
CA ALA A 394 24.48 -4.67 -2.74
C ALA A 394 25.33 -5.29 -3.85
N SER A 395 25.27 -6.61 -4.01
CA SER A 395 25.68 -7.24 -5.27
C SER A 395 24.70 -6.77 -6.37
N PRO A 396 25.17 -6.17 -7.47
CA PRO A 396 24.29 -5.77 -8.55
C PRO A 396 23.72 -7.02 -9.20
N LEU A 397 22.40 -7.22 -9.09
CA LEU A 397 21.69 -8.17 -9.95
C LEU A 397 21.57 -7.56 -11.36
N PRO A 398 21.81 -8.34 -12.43
CA PRO A 398 21.75 -7.83 -13.79
C PRO A 398 20.33 -7.42 -14.16
N GLY A 399 20.21 -6.26 -14.80
CA GLY A 399 18.95 -5.70 -15.28
C GLY A 399 18.21 -6.66 -16.19
N CYS A 400 16.89 -6.73 -16.00
CA CYS A 400 15.96 -7.42 -16.87
C CYS A 400 15.91 -6.65 -18.21
N GLY A 401 16.81 -6.98 -19.13
CA GLY A 401 16.75 -6.56 -20.52
C GLY A 401 16.36 -7.76 -21.37
N GLU A 402 15.09 -7.82 -21.77
CA GLU A 402 14.63 -8.72 -22.84
C GLU A 402 15.38 -8.38 -24.13
N ARG A 403 16.44 -9.13 -24.45
CA ARG A 403 17.00 -9.14 -25.81
C ARG A 403 16.18 -10.10 -26.65
N PHE A 404 15.22 -9.54 -27.40
CA PHE A 404 14.70 -10.16 -28.63
C PHE A 404 15.90 -10.51 -29.54
N ARG A 405 16.19 -11.80 -29.70
CA ARG A 405 17.04 -12.30 -30.79
C ARG A 405 16.13 -12.66 -31.97
N PRO A 406 16.24 -12.00 -33.13
CA PRO A 406 15.65 -12.53 -34.34
C PRO A 406 16.49 -13.70 -34.84
N THR A 407 15.81 -14.82 -35.07
CA THR A 407 16.31 -16.01 -35.76
C THR A 407 16.69 -15.66 -37.19
N ARG A 408 17.99 -15.64 -37.52
CA ARG A 408 18.44 -15.71 -38.92
C ARG A 408 18.74 -17.17 -39.29
N ARG A 409 17.96 -17.64 -40.26
CA ARG A 409 18.19 -18.87 -41.02
C ARG A 409 19.53 -18.81 -41.73
N THR A 410 20.14 -19.99 -41.79
CA THR A 410 21.24 -20.43 -42.64
C THR A 410 21.12 -19.97 -44.10
N GLY A 411 22.24 -19.53 -44.66
CA GLY A 411 22.45 -19.32 -46.08
C GLY A 411 23.94 -19.17 -46.35
N ALA A 412 24.59 -20.26 -46.75
CA ALA A 412 25.95 -20.28 -47.25
C ALA A 412 25.99 -19.68 -48.67
N ALA A 413 26.95 -18.80 -48.94
CA ALA A 413 27.56 -18.64 -50.26
C ALA A 413 28.84 -17.83 -50.13
N SER A 414 29.87 -18.35 -50.80
CA SER A 414 31.25 -17.92 -50.91
C SER A 414 31.46 -16.76 -51.89
N SER A 415 32.66 -16.18 -51.80
CA SER A 415 33.49 -15.58 -52.88
C SER A 415 33.01 -14.31 -53.58
N GLY A 416 33.90 -13.29 -53.59
CA GLY A 416 33.83 -12.09 -54.41
C GLY A 416 34.35 -10.87 -53.68
#